data_AF-A0A0Q4G6C7-F1
#
_entry.id   AF-A0A0Q4G6C7-F1
#
_cell.length_a   1.000
_cell.length_b   1.000
_cell.length_c   1.000
_cell.angle_alpha   90.00
_cell.angle_beta   90.00
_cell.angle_gamma   90.00
#
_symmetry.space_group_name_H-M   'P 1'
#
loop_
_entity.id
_entity.type
_entity.pdbx_description
1 polymer ?
#
loop_
_entity_poly.entity_id
_entity_poly.type
_entity_poly.pdbx_seq_one_letter_code
_entity_poly.pdbx_strand_id
1 'polypeptide(L)'
;MTYAPRPRAMGEIIGRQPATIYVTPSKAPSCWYGSIRGGVKTGFGDHSVTGGDRFTVEQSRSLISRGIDVLTAPAMKVQRNAADHEIYSGLGLPAVYQFDCPILSTRADGRVRVIAPNGAEKLVEADGWTTASRSRGHTRRAA
;
A
#
# COMPACT_ATOMS: atom_id res chain seq x y z
N MET A 1 26.06 -4.20 6.63
CA MET A 1 25.94 -3.56 5.31
C MET A 1 24.62 -2.80 5.27
N THR A 2 24.68 -1.48 5.47
CA THR A 2 23.53 -0.59 5.35
C THR A 2 23.30 -0.38 3.85
N TYR A 3 22.30 -1.05 3.28
CA TYR A 3 21.90 -0.76 1.90
C TYR A 3 21.31 0.65 1.91
N ALA A 4 22.05 1.63 1.38
CA ALA A 4 21.47 2.92 1.08
C ALA A 4 20.30 2.69 0.10
N PRO A 5 19.08 3.13 0.42
CA PRO A 5 17.95 2.93 -0.47
C PRO A 5 18.25 3.61 -1.81
N ARG A 6 18.18 2.85 -2.91
CA ARG A 6 18.34 3.42 -4.25
C ARG A 6 17.29 4.53 -4.44
N PRO A 7 17.64 5.67 -5.05
CA PRO A 7 16.65 6.68 -5.40
C PRO A 7 15.61 6.02 -6.31
N ARG A 8 14.37 5.94 -5.83
CA ARG A 8 13.26 5.37 -6.58
C ARG A 8 12.65 6.46 -7.44
N ALA A 9 12.28 6.10 -8.67
CA ALA A 9 11.50 6.95 -9.57
C ALA A 9 10.18 7.31 -8.87
N MET A 10 10.10 8.53 -8.35
CA MET A 10 8.97 9.05 -7.57
C MET A 10 8.08 9.91 -8.47
N GLY A 11 6.87 9.43 -8.78
CA GLY A 11 5.82 10.30 -9.29
C GLY A 11 5.15 11.09 -8.16
N GLU A 12 4.20 11.93 -8.53
CA GLU A 12 3.40 12.71 -7.60
C GLU A 12 2.61 11.81 -6.63
N ILE A 13 2.51 12.22 -5.35
CA ILE A 13 1.60 11.58 -4.39
C ILE A 13 0.19 12.03 -4.69
N ILE A 14 -0.62 11.15 -5.27
CA ILE A 14 -1.96 11.49 -5.77
C ILE A 14 -3.09 11.26 -4.76
N GLY A 15 -2.82 10.50 -3.69
CA GLY A 15 -3.78 10.28 -2.62
C GLY A 15 -3.56 8.99 -1.84
N ARG A 16 -4.59 8.58 -1.10
CA ARG A 16 -4.55 7.41 -0.21
C ARG A 16 -4.98 6.11 -0.87
N GLN A 17 -5.68 6.14 -1.99
CA GLN A 17 -6.11 4.97 -2.79
C GLN A 17 -6.92 5.45 -4.00
N PRO A 18 -7.16 4.61 -5.02
CA PRO A 18 -8.09 4.95 -6.09
C PRO A 18 -9.51 5.14 -5.57
N ALA A 19 -10.26 6.06 -6.17
CA ALA A 19 -11.67 6.30 -5.85
C ALA A 19 -12.62 5.25 -6.45
N THR A 20 -12.18 4.58 -7.52
CA THR A 20 -12.89 3.47 -8.15
C THR A 20 -12.04 2.22 -8.03
N ILE A 21 -12.58 1.20 -7.36
CA ILE A 21 -11.88 -0.04 -7.10
C ILE A 21 -12.32 -1.10 -8.10
N TYR A 22 -11.43 -1.50 -9.00
CA TYR A 22 -11.67 -2.63 -9.90
C TYR A 22 -11.15 -3.92 -9.26
N VAL A 23 -12.03 -4.67 -8.60
CA VAL A 23 -11.69 -6.01 -8.08
C VAL A 23 -12.04 -7.05 -9.15
N THR A 24 -11.03 -7.58 -9.84
CA THR A 24 -11.22 -8.80 -10.63
C THR A 24 -10.96 -10.02 -9.73
N PRO A 25 -11.92 -10.95 -9.56
CA PRO A 25 -11.78 -12.11 -8.66
C PRO A 25 -10.51 -12.95 -8.91
N SER A 26 -10.04 -13.03 -10.17
CA SER A 26 -8.85 -13.78 -10.55
C SER A 26 -7.51 -13.06 -10.34
N LYS A 27 -7.50 -11.77 -9.96
CA LYS A 27 -6.30 -10.94 -9.75
C LYS A 27 -6.17 -10.38 -8.33
N ALA A 28 -6.78 -11.05 -7.35
CA ALA A 28 -6.91 -10.58 -5.97
C ALA A 28 -5.62 -10.35 -5.13
N PRO A 29 -4.39 -10.84 -5.43
CA PRO A 29 -3.32 -10.74 -4.43
C PRO A 29 -2.65 -9.35 -4.28
N SER A 30 -2.86 -8.43 -5.22
CA SER A 30 -2.15 -7.13 -5.28
C SER A 30 -2.99 -5.90 -4.90
N CYS A 31 -4.28 -6.05 -4.60
CA CYS A 31 -5.15 -4.89 -4.37
C CYS A 31 -4.98 -4.31 -2.96
N TRP A 32 -4.29 -3.17 -2.83
CA TRP A 32 -4.16 -2.40 -1.59
C TRP A 32 -5.30 -1.39 -1.49
N TYR A 33 -6.54 -1.87 -1.33
CA TYR A 33 -7.74 -1.02 -1.26
C TYR A 33 -8.55 -1.30 0.00
N GLY A 34 -9.10 -0.25 0.60
CA GLY A 34 -10.04 -0.36 1.71
C GLY A 34 -11.05 0.76 1.70
N SER A 35 -11.98 0.75 2.64
CA SER A 35 -13.02 1.75 2.76
C SER A 35 -12.54 2.84 3.72
N ILE A 36 -12.37 4.09 3.25
CA ILE A 36 -12.06 5.25 4.10
C ILE A 36 -13.36 5.99 4.40
N ARG A 37 -13.79 6.00 5.66
CA ARG A 37 -14.96 6.80 6.08
C ARG A 37 -14.60 8.28 6.07
N GLY A 38 -15.53 9.12 5.61
CA GLY A 38 -15.32 10.57 5.51
C GLY A 38 -14.25 10.99 4.50
N GLY A 39 -13.77 10.07 3.64
CA GLY A 39 -12.84 10.40 2.57
C GLY A 39 -13.55 11.16 1.44
N VAL A 40 -12.83 12.07 0.79
CA VAL A 40 -13.31 12.87 -0.34
C VAL A 40 -12.59 12.42 -1.61
N LYS A 41 -13.32 12.31 -2.72
CA LYS A 41 -12.72 12.04 -4.02
C LYS A 41 -12.00 13.29 -4.52
N THR A 42 -10.77 13.11 -4.99
CA THR A 42 -9.86 14.18 -5.40
C THR A 42 -8.98 13.74 -6.56
N GLY A 43 -8.26 14.70 -7.16
CA GLY A 43 -7.38 14.47 -8.30
C GLY A 43 -8.10 14.65 -9.64
N PHE A 44 -7.35 14.53 -10.74
CA PHE A 44 -7.94 14.56 -12.08
C PHE A 44 -8.99 13.45 -12.20
N GLY A 45 -10.18 13.77 -12.71
CA GLY A 45 -11.26 12.80 -12.93
C GLY A 45 -11.74 12.05 -11.67
N ASP A 46 -11.55 12.63 -10.47
CA ASP A 46 -11.91 12.01 -9.19
C ASP A 46 -11.20 10.66 -8.95
N HIS A 47 -10.00 10.45 -9.49
CA HIS A 47 -9.35 9.15 -9.46
C HIS A 47 -8.79 8.73 -8.08
N SER A 48 -8.66 9.63 -7.10
CA SER A 48 -8.04 9.35 -5.81
C SER A 48 -8.94 9.72 -4.62
N VAL A 49 -8.64 9.18 -3.43
CA VAL A 49 -9.31 9.57 -2.17
C VAL A 49 -8.31 10.25 -1.23
N THR A 50 -8.70 11.38 -0.64
CA THR A 50 -7.96 12.09 0.40
C THR A 50 -8.83 12.36 1.64
N GLY A 51 -8.20 12.69 2.77
CA GLY A 51 -8.90 12.94 4.04
C GLY A 51 -9.52 11.68 4.67
N GLY A 52 -10.51 11.91 5.53
CA GLY A 52 -11.25 10.85 6.24
C GLY A 52 -10.51 10.22 7.43
N ASP A 53 -11.05 9.10 7.89
CA ASP A 53 -10.51 8.33 9.02
C ASP A 53 -9.05 7.94 8.80
N ARG A 54 -8.26 7.95 9.89
CA ARG A 54 -6.83 7.60 9.87
C ARG A 54 -6.56 6.23 9.25
N PHE A 55 -7.39 5.24 9.52
CA PHE A 55 -7.30 3.89 8.97
C PHE A 55 -8.54 3.55 8.16
N THR A 56 -8.39 2.63 7.21
CA THR A 56 -9.55 2.06 6.52
C THR A 56 -10.37 1.20 7.49
N VAL A 57 -11.65 1.00 7.17
CA VAL A 57 -12.55 0.14 7.95
C VAL A 57 -11.97 -1.27 8.11
N GLU A 58 -11.31 -1.80 7.09
CA GLU A 58 -10.69 -3.12 7.08
C GLU A 58 -9.43 -3.16 7.94
N GLN A 59 -8.62 -2.10 7.95
CA GLN A 59 -7.49 -1.96 8.87
C GLN A 59 -8.00 -1.91 10.32
N SER A 60 -9.02 -1.10 10.62
CA SER A 60 -9.61 -1.01 11.95
C SER A 60 -10.16 -2.36 12.41
N ARG A 61 -10.88 -3.10 11.55
CA ARG A 61 -11.36 -4.46 11.85
C ARG A 61 -10.20 -5.41 12.16
N SER A 62 -9.13 -5.36 11.38
CA SER A 62 -7.95 -6.20 11.56
C SER A 62 -7.24 -5.89 12.89
N LEU A 63 -7.11 -4.60 13.26
CA LEU A 63 -6.59 -4.18 14.57
C LEU A 63 -7.45 -4.67 15.74
N ILE A 64 -8.76 -4.45 15.66
CA ILE A 64 -9.72 -4.88 16.70
C ILE A 64 -9.65 -6.40 16.90
N SER A 65 -9.61 -7.18 15.81
CA SER A 65 -9.50 -8.63 15.88
C SER A 65 -8.23 -9.13 16.56
N ARG A 66 -7.18 -8.29 16.60
CA ARG A 66 -5.88 -8.56 17.25
C ARG A 66 -5.77 -7.94 18.65
N GLY A 67 -6.84 -7.33 19.17
CA GLY A 67 -6.83 -6.65 20.47
C GLY A 67 -5.98 -5.38 20.50
N ILE A 68 -5.72 -4.77 19.34
CA ILE A 68 -4.94 -3.53 19.23
C ILE A 68 -5.89 -2.35 19.17
N ASP A 69 -5.66 -1.34 20.01
CA ASP A 69 -6.44 -0.10 19.98
C ASP A 69 -6.19 0.68 18.68
N VAL A 70 -7.27 0.95 17.95
CA VAL A 70 -7.28 1.65 16.66
C VAL A 70 -6.78 3.09 16.80
N LEU A 71 -7.03 3.74 17.94
CA LEU A 71 -6.68 5.15 18.12
C LEU A 71 -5.18 5.34 18.36
N THR A 72 -4.58 4.42 19.13
CA THR A 72 -3.18 4.51 19.55
C THR A 72 -2.22 3.64 18.75
N ALA A 73 -2.72 2.80 17.84
CA ALA A 73 -1.87 1.92 17.02
C ALA A 73 -0.75 2.71 16.32
N PRO A 74 0.53 2.32 16.46
CA PRO A 74 1.62 2.91 15.72
C PRO A 74 1.41 2.66 14.23
N ALA A 75 1.78 3.61 13.39
CA ALA A 75 1.63 3.50 11.94
C ALA A 75 2.85 4.07 11.22
N MET A 76 3.04 3.64 9.98
CA MET A 76 4.01 4.22 9.07
C MET A 76 3.33 4.62 7.77
N LYS A 77 3.92 5.62 7.09
CA LYS A 77 3.57 5.94 5.71
C LYS A 77 4.08 4.83 4.81
N VAL A 78 3.18 4.20 4.06
CA VAL A 78 3.52 3.20 3.05
C VAL A 78 3.29 3.77 1.66
N GLN A 79 4.21 3.53 0.73
CA GLN A 79 4.18 4.07 -0.62
C GLN A 79 4.16 2.95 -1.65
N ARG A 80 3.31 3.11 -2.67
CA ARG A 80 3.16 2.17 -3.79
C ARG A 80 2.89 2.93 -5.08
N ASN A 81 3.56 2.54 -6.16
CA ASN A 81 3.21 3.02 -7.48
C ASN A 81 1.80 2.57 -7.85
N ALA A 82 1.01 3.49 -8.38
CA ALA A 82 -0.22 3.17 -9.06
C ALA A 82 0.10 2.30 -10.26
N ALA A 83 -0.72 1.28 -10.48
CA ALA A 83 -0.65 0.42 -11.64
C ALA A 83 -1.46 1.05 -12.79
N ASP A 84 -1.10 0.70 -14.03
CA ASP A 84 -1.72 1.28 -15.24
C ASP A 84 -3.25 1.07 -15.31
N HIS A 85 -3.76 0.04 -14.63
CA HIS A 85 -5.19 -0.23 -14.54
C HIS A 85 -5.93 0.60 -13.49
N GLU A 86 -5.20 1.34 -12.65
CA GLU A 86 -5.75 2.26 -11.64
C GLU A 86 -5.78 3.70 -12.18
N ILE A 87 -4.71 4.12 -12.84
CA ILE A 87 -4.57 5.43 -13.45
C ILE A 87 -3.60 5.36 -14.63
N TYR A 88 -3.97 6.00 -15.74
CA TYR A 88 -3.05 6.23 -16.84
C TYR A 88 -2.32 7.56 -16.61
N SER A 89 -1.01 7.52 -16.36
CA SER A 89 -0.18 8.71 -16.13
C SER A 89 0.67 9.13 -17.36
N GLY A 90 0.38 8.59 -18.54
CA GLY A 90 1.16 8.84 -19.75
C GLY A 90 2.60 8.30 -19.68
N LEU A 91 3.55 8.98 -20.34
CA LEU A 91 4.98 8.63 -20.35
C LEU A 91 5.77 9.17 -19.13
N GLY A 92 5.09 9.77 -18.15
CA GLY A 92 5.69 10.35 -16.95
C GLY A 92 6.10 9.30 -15.90
N LEU A 93 6.61 9.78 -14.76
CA LEU A 93 6.83 8.92 -13.60
C LEU A 93 5.49 8.37 -13.08
N PRO A 94 5.46 7.10 -12.61
CA PRO A 94 4.21 6.49 -12.16
C PRO A 94 3.69 7.24 -10.94
N ALA A 95 2.40 7.59 -10.95
CA ALA A 95 1.75 8.21 -9.81
C ALA A 95 1.86 7.31 -8.56
N VAL A 96 1.93 7.90 -7.37
CA VAL A 96 2.18 7.17 -6.12
C VAL A 96 0.99 7.32 -5.17
N TYR A 97 0.50 6.18 -4.65
CA TYR A 97 -0.41 6.18 -3.52
C TYR A 97 0.39 6.09 -2.21
N GLN A 98 -0.04 6.89 -1.23
CA GLN A 98 0.55 6.91 0.11
C GLN A 98 -0.51 6.60 1.18
N PHE A 99 -0.22 5.59 1.99
CA PHE A 99 -1.15 5.04 2.97
C PHE A 99 -0.61 5.22 4.40
N ASP A 100 -1.48 5.45 5.37
CA ASP A 100 -1.15 5.19 6.78
C ASP A 100 -1.45 3.73 7.09
N CYS A 101 -0.40 2.94 7.33
CA CYS A 101 -0.54 1.53 7.63
C CYS A 101 -0.14 1.25 9.08
N PRO A 102 -1.02 0.64 9.91
CA PRO A 102 -0.68 0.20 11.25
C PRO A 102 0.51 -0.77 11.23
N ILE A 103 1.45 -0.58 12.15
CA ILE A 103 2.63 -1.43 12.32
C ILE A 103 2.28 -2.58 13.26
N LEU A 104 2.60 -3.81 12.84
CA LEU A 104 2.46 -5.01 13.64
C LEU A 104 3.77 -5.39 14.32
N SER A 105 4.88 -5.35 13.58
CA SER A 105 6.21 -5.67 14.10
C SER A 105 7.32 -5.23 13.16
N THR A 106 8.51 -4.98 13.70
CA THR A 106 9.73 -4.78 12.91
C THR A 106 10.57 -6.05 12.91
N ARG A 107 11.08 -6.47 11.75
CA ARG A 107 11.97 -7.62 11.61
C ARG A 107 13.42 -7.22 11.83
N ALA A 108 14.27 -8.20 12.15
CA ALA A 108 15.71 -8.00 12.33
C ALA A 108 16.42 -7.47 11.07
N ASP A 109 15.86 -7.74 9.88
CA ASP A 109 16.37 -7.22 8.60
C ASP A 109 15.87 -5.81 8.26
N GLY A 110 15.20 -5.14 9.20
CA GLY A 110 14.67 -3.79 9.06
C GLY A 110 13.30 -3.72 8.38
N ARG A 111 12.80 -4.80 7.78
CA ARG A 111 11.47 -4.79 7.14
C ARG A 111 10.37 -4.72 8.18
N VAL A 112 9.28 -4.04 7.85
CA VAL A 112 8.17 -3.78 8.78
C VAL A 112 6.94 -4.56 8.33
N ARG A 113 6.33 -5.31 9.25
CA ARG A 113 5.01 -5.93 9.03
C ARG A 113 3.95 -4.89 9.33
N VAL A 114 3.02 -4.70 8.40
CA VAL A 114 1.95 -3.71 8.49
C VAL A 114 0.61 -4.32 8.12
N ILE A 115 -0.48 -3.65 8.51
CA ILE A 115 -1.82 -3.94 7.99
C ILE A 115 -2.07 -3.02 6.79
N ALA A 116 -2.19 -3.59 5.59
CA ALA A 116 -2.50 -2.86 4.37
C ALA A 116 -3.96 -2.36 4.35
N PRO A 117 -4.34 -1.44 3.44
CA PRO A 117 -5.69 -0.88 3.38
C PRO A 117 -6.81 -1.91 3.28
N ASN A 118 -6.56 -3.07 2.68
CA ASN A 118 -7.52 -4.17 2.58
C ASN A 118 -7.62 -5.03 3.86
N GLY A 119 -6.97 -4.64 4.96
CA GLY A 119 -6.93 -5.37 6.23
C GLY A 119 -5.93 -6.54 6.26
N ALA A 120 -5.26 -6.84 5.14
CA ALA A 120 -4.29 -7.94 5.05
C ALA A 120 -2.93 -7.55 5.61
N GLU A 121 -2.23 -8.52 6.21
CA GLU A 121 -0.85 -8.34 6.64
C GLU A 121 0.08 -8.28 5.41
N LYS A 122 0.96 -7.28 5.37
CA LYS A 122 1.97 -7.10 4.32
C LYS A 122 3.32 -6.80 4.95
N LEU A 123 4.38 -7.10 4.20
CA LEU A 123 5.75 -6.79 4.56
C LEU A 123 6.24 -5.65 3.66
N VAL A 124 6.73 -4.58 4.26
CA VAL A 124 7.27 -3.41 3.56
C VAL A 124 8.72 -3.17 3.98
N GLU A 125 9.45 -2.43 3.16
CA GLU A 125 10.79 -1.98 3.49
C GLU A 125 10.75 -0.96 4.65
N ALA A 126 11.89 -0.76 5.31
CA ALA A 126 12.01 0.16 6.46
C ALA A 126 11.61 1.61 6.12
N ASP A 127 11.79 2.00 4.85
CA ASP A 127 11.43 3.31 4.29
C ASP A 127 9.94 3.43 3.92
N GLY A 128 9.14 2.39 4.17
CA GLY A 128 7.71 2.38 3.88
C GLY A 128 7.37 2.01 2.45
N TRP A 129 8.31 1.60 1.62
CA TRP A 129 7.95 1.16 0.28
C TRP A 129 7.47 -0.29 0.24
N THR A 130 6.48 -0.54 -0.61
CA THR A 130 6.16 -1.93 -0.99
C THR A 130 7.33 -2.54 -1.75
N THR A 131 7.79 -3.72 -1.32
CA THR A 131 8.77 -4.48 -2.10
C THR A 131 8.15 -4.87 -3.44
N ALA A 132 8.86 -4.67 -4.55
CA ALA A 132 8.43 -5.22 -5.83
C ALA A 132 8.23 -6.72 -5.67
N SER A 133 7.12 -7.26 -6.20
CA SER A 133 6.93 -8.71 -6.29
C SER A 133 8.17 -9.29 -6.98
N ARG A 134 9.02 -10.00 -6.23
CA ARG A 134 10.01 -10.87 -6.86
C ARG A 134 9.19 -11.94 -7.56
N SER A 135 8.94 -11.77 -8.86
CA SER A 135 8.53 -12.88 -9.70
C SER A 135 9.51 -14.00 -9.36
N ARG A 136 9.03 -15.09 -8.78
CA ARG A 136 9.84 -16.29 -8.64
C ARG A 136 10.30 -16.60 -10.05
N GLY A 137 11.55 -16.27 -10.36
CA GLY A 137 12.21 -16.75 -11.55
C GLY A 137 11.98 -18.24 -11.54
N HIS A 138 11.23 -18.72 -12.51
CA HIS A 138 11.03 -20.13 -12.72
C HIS A 138 12.40 -20.64 -13.14
N THR A 139 13.24 -21.00 -12.17
CA THR A 139 14.51 -21.66 -12.43
C THR A 139 14.12 -23.02 -12.98
N ARG A 140 13.99 -23.12 -14.31
CA ARG A 140 14.06 -24.40 -15.00
C ARG A 140 15.42 -24.98 -14.63
N ARG A 141 15.43 -25.95 -13.71
CA ARG A 141 16.52 -26.91 -13.64
C ARG A 141 16.43 -27.69 -14.95
N ALA A 142 17.31 -27.38 -15.90
CA ALA A 142 17.66 -28.32 -16.94
C ALA A 142 18.33 -29.51 -16.25
N ALA A 143 17.74 -30.68 -16.42
CA ALA A 143 18.39 -31.96 -16.16
C ALA A 143 19.24 -32.33 -17.39
#